data_AF-A0A958G0J5-F1
#
_entry.id   AF-A0A958G0J5-F1
#
_cell.length_a   1.000
_cell.length_b   1.000
_cell.length_c   1.000
_cell.angle_alpha   90.00
_cell.angle_beta   90.00
_cell.angle_gamma   90.00
#
_symmetry.space_group_name_H-M   'P 1'
#
loop_
_entity.id
_entity.type
_entity.pdbx_description
1 polymer ?
#
loop_
_entity_poly.entity_id
_entity_poly.type
_entity_poly.pdbx_seq_one_letter_code
_entity_poly.pdbx_strand_id
1 'polypeptide(L)'
;MTSKAYLLRCDSGFTLTELMVASTIGLIVLGLGIQSTNAMRYLYLHDIVRTRMHQDMRSALDIMGVNIRQAGENFNASFPAIQLIDGGAGSDELVLHRNLIDEVLNVCTDVNSGSGVTNIYFAIAGTEQGCAYSDNLFGFSSWQSFRTAHGGQAQGYILNLGSKLGEFFTYSGETDNGSTELSLQTGSGAWSRDYPAGTSALYVLEKWNFRLVDDVLQLVINDDQDNALNVAFGLTDFQVRAHLQDGSTLDELNISHNWTRLESIEVELRAEDSFAGQTISDTLSSRFFPRNILSN
;
A
#
# COMPACT_ATOMS: atom_id res chain seq x y z
N MET A 1 -94.43 14.02 -36.08
CA MET A 1 -93.49 14.75 -35.22
C MET A 1 -92.38 13.80 -34.79
N THR A 2 -91.25 13.81 -35.48
CA THR A 2 -89.99 13.26 -34.98
C THR A 2 -88.87 14.03 -35.68
N SER A 3 -88.34 15.01 -34.94
CA SER A 3 -87.23 15.87 -35.33
C SER A 3 -85.97 15.03 -35.51
N LYS A 4 -85.46 14.94 -36.75
CA LYS A 4 -84.12 14.44 -37.04
C LYS A 4 -83.10 15.48 -36.58
N ALA A 5 -82.41 15.20 -35.48
CA ALA A 5 -81.24 15.96 -35.06
C ALA A 5 -80.11 15.75 -36.08
N TYR A 6 -79.74 16.80 -36.81
CA TYR A 6 -78.50 16.82 -37.57
C TYR A 6 -77.35 16.97 -36.57
N LEU A 7 -76.60 15.88 -36.35
CA LEU A 7 -75.24 15.99 -35.83
C LEU A 7 -74.43 16.72 -36.90
N LEU A 8 -74.10 18.00 -36.67
CA LEU A 8 -73.03 18.66 -37.41
C LEU A 8 -71.73 17.91 -37.08
N ARG A 9 -71.35 16.96 -37.93
CA ARG A 9 -69.95 16.56 -38.04
C ARG A 9 -69.21 17.73 -38.67
N CYS A 10 -68.52 18.49 -37.83
CA CYS A 10 -67.47 19.39 -38.28
C CYS A 10 -66.28 18.51 -38.71
N ASP A 11 -66.31 17.99 -39.94
CA ASP A 11 -65.11 17.49 -40.61
C ASP A 11 -64.30 18.72 -41.07
N SER A 12 -63.65 19.42 -40.14
CA SER A 12 -62.61 20.38 -40.50
C SER A 12 -61.36 19.56 -40.87
N GLY A 13 -61.25 19.21 -42.14
CA GLY A 13 -60.02 18.64 -42.68
C GLY A 13 -58.87 19.63 -42.46
N PHE A 14 -57.77 19.15 -41.87
CA PHE A 14 -56.54 19.93 -41.72
C PHE A 14 -56.12 20.53 -43.06
N THR A 15 -55.83 21.83 -43.07
CA THR A 15 -55.29 22.48 -44.27
C THR A 15 -53.85 22.03 -44.49
N LEU A 16 -53.42 21.92 -45.76
CA LEU A 16 -52.05 21.50 -46.11
C LEU A 16 -50.98 22.39 -45.44
N THR A 17 -51.30 23.66 -45.23
CA THR A 17 -50.48 24.63 -44.48
C THR A 17 -50.33 24.28 -43.00
N GLU A 18 -51.41 23.82 -42.36
CA GLU A 18 -51.40 23.44 -40.95
C GLU A 18 -50.59 22.16 -40.71
N LEU A 19 -50.66 21.21 -41.65
CA LEU A 19 -49.85 19.99 -41.63
C LEU A 19 -48.36 20.29 -41.79
N MET A 20 -48.00 21.25 -42.65
CA MET A 20 -46.61 21.72 -42.80
C MET A 20 -46.08 22.45 -41.56
N VAL A 21 -46.89 23.30 -40.94
CA VAL A 21 -46.47 24.00 -39.71
C VAL A 21 -46.31 23.01 -38.56
N ALA A 22 -47.26 22.08 -38.39
CA ALA A 22 -47.20 21.06 -37.36
C ALA A 22 -45.97 20.14 -37.51
N SER A 23 -45.64 19.72 -38.74
CA SER A 23 -44.45 18.88 -38.98
C SER A 23 -43.15 19.65 -38.72
N THR A 24 -43.08 20.93 -39.08
CA THR A 24 -41.91 21.79 -38.82
C THR A 24 -41.68 21.97 -37.32
N ILE A 25 -42.74 22.28 -36.56
CA ILE A 25 -42.66 22.40 -35.10
C ILE A 25 -42.28 21.06 -34.47
N GLY A 26 -42.88 19.95 -34.95
CA GLY A 26 -42.54 18.60 -34.50
C GLY A 26 -41.05 18.27 -34.67
N LEU A 27 -40.46 18.60 -35.84
CA LEU A 27 -39.05 18.40 -36.10
C LEU A 27 -38.16 19.26 -35.20
N ILE A 28 -38.54 20.51 -34.93
CA ILE A 28 -37.79 21.39 -34.02
C ILE A 28 -37.79 20.81 -32.59
N VAL A 29 -38.96 20.40 -32.10
CA VAL A 29 -39.09 19.82 -30.75
C VAL A 29 -38.29 18.52 -30.64
N LEU A 30 -38.36 17.64 -31.66
CA LEU A 30 -37.57 16.42 -31.70
C LEU A 30 -36.06 16.72 -31.76
N GLY A 31 -35.64 17.70 -32.56
CA GLY A 31 -34.25 18.13 -32.66
C GLY A 31 -33.68 18.60 -31.32
N LEU A 32 -34.43 19.45 -30.61
CA LEU A 32 -34.07 19.91 -29.27
C LEU A 32 -34.03 18.75 -28.26
N GLY A 33 -34.98 17.82 -28.35
CA GLY A 33 -35.00 16.62 -27.50
C GLY A 33 -33.76 15.73 -27.67
N ILE A 34 -33.33 15.50 -28.92
CA ILE A 34 -32.13 14.71 -29.22
C ILE A 34 -30.87 15.42 -28.73
N GLN A 35 -30.76 16.74 -28.99
CA GLN A 35 -29.61 17.52 -28.55
C GLN A 35 -29.47 17.52 -27.02
N SER A 36 -30.58 17.72 -26.30
CA SER A 36 -30.60 17.67 -24.83
C SER A 36 -30.20 16.29 -24.31
N THR A 37 -30.72 15.22 -24.92
CA THR A 37 -30.40 13.84 -24.51
C THR A 37 -28.92 13.52 -24.70
N ASN A 38 -28.33 13.94 -25.83
CA ASN A 38 -26.91 13.76 -26.09
C ASN A 38 -26.04 14.56 -25.12
N ALA A 39 -26.43 15.81 -24.80
CA ALA A 39 -25.72 16.61 -23.80
C ALA A 39 -25.77 15.97 -22.41
N MET A 40 -26.93 15.48 -21.98
CA MET A 40 -27.08 14.76 -20.71
C MET A 40 -26.24 13.48 -20.68
N ARG A 41 -26.24 12.71 -21.78
CA ARG A 41 -25.40 11.50 -21.89
C ARG A 41 -23.92 11.84 -21.81
N TYR A 42 -23.48 12.91 -22.47
CA TYR A 42 -22.10 13.35 -22.44
C TYR A 42 -21.65 13.71 -21.01
N LEU A 43 -22.43 14.54 -20.31
CA LEU A 43 -22.17 14.91 -18.91
C LEU A 43 -22.14 13.68 -18.00
N TYR A 44 -23.11 12.78 -18.15
CA TYR A 44 -23.17 11.55 -17.35
C TYR A 44 -21.94 10.66 -17.52
N LEU A 45 -21.48 10.47 -18.77
CA LEU A 45 -20.28 9.67 -19.03
C LEU A 45 -19.01 10.34 -18.53
N HIS A 46 -18.90 11.66 -18.67
CA HIS A 46 -17.81 12.43 -18.09
C HIS A 46 -17.74 12.27 -16.56
N ASP A 47 -18.88 12.33 -15.88
CA ASP A 47 -18.95 12.17 -14.42
C ASP A 47 -18.62 10.73 -13.97
N ILE A 48 -18.97 9.72 -14.77
CA ILE A 48 -18.56 8.32 -14.48
C ILE A 48 -17.04 8.19 -14.46
N VAL A 49 -16.35 8.77 -15.45
CA VAL A 49 -14.88 8.70 -15.55
C VAL A 49 -14.24 9.33 -14.31
N ARG A 50 -14.65 10.56 -13.98
CA ARG A 50 -14.16 11.26 -12.78
C ARG A 50 -14.46 10.49 -11.50
N THR A 51 -15.67 9.93 -11.37
CA THR A 51 -16.07 9.16 -10.19
C THR A 51 -15.21 7.91 -10.03
N ARG A 52 -14.91 7.20 -11.13
CA ARG A 52 -14.03 6.03 -11.11
C ARG A 52 -12.62 6.41 -10.64
N MET A 53 -12.00 7.41 -11.26
CA MET A 53 -10.66 7.89 -10.88
C MET A 53 -10.59 8.24 -9.38
N HIS A 54 -11.61 8.95 -8.88
CA HIS A 54 -11.67 9.34 -7.48
C HIS A 54 -11.91 8.15 -6.54
N GLN A 55 -12.66 7.12 -6.96
CA GLN A 55 -12.83 5.88 -6.19
C GLN A 55 -11.52 5.10 -6.12
N ASP A 56 -10.79 4.98 -7.24
CA ASP A 56 -9.52 4.25 -7.30
C ASP A 56 -8.44 4.93 -6.44
N MET A 57 -8.26 6.26 -6.58
CA MET A 57 -7.33 7.01 -5.73
C MET A 57 -7.70 6.90 -4.24
N ARG A 58 -9.00 6.99 -3.90
CA ARG A 58 -9.44 6.88 -2.51
C ARG A 58 -9.18 5.48 -1.94
N SER A 59 -9.45 4.44 -2.71
CA SER A 59 -9.16 3.05 -2.33
C SER A 59 -7.67 2.86 -2.05
N ALA A 60 -6.80 3.38 -2.92
CA ALA A 60 -5.35 3.35 -2.72
C ALA A 60 -4.91 4.07 -1.46
N LEU A 61 -5.42 5.29 -1.22
CA LEU A 61 -5.13 6.06 0.00
C LEU A 61 -5.64 5.36 1.26
N ASP A 62 -6.79 4.69 1.22
CA ASP A 62 -7.32 3.95 2.37
C ASP A 62 -6.42 2.74 2.70
N ILE A 63 -5.97 1.99 1.69
CA ILE A 63 -5.03 0.86 1.85
C ILE A 63 -3.69 1.34 2.41
N MET A 64 -3.07 2.35 1.78
CA MET A 64 -1.82 2.94 2.26
C MET A 64 -1.98 3.50 3.68
N GLY A 65 -3.09 4.17 3.96
CA GLY A 65 -3.35 4.80 5.25
C GLY A 65 -3.44 3.81 6.41
N VAL A 66 -4.03 2.63 6.21
CA VAL A 66 -4.02 1.56 7.23
C VAL A 66 -2.60 1.07 7.47
N ASN A 67 -1.84 0.85 6.40
CA ASN A 67 -0.48 0.33 6.47
C ASN A 67 0.50 1.33 7.12
N ILE A 68 0.40 2.63 6.77
CA ILE A 68 1.20 3.70 7.38
C ILE A 68 0.93 3.80 8.89
N ARG A 69 -0.33 3.64 9.32
CA ARG A 69 -0.69 3.71 10.75
C ARG A 69 -0.13 2.52 11.55
N GLN A 70 0.05 1.37 10.93
CA GLN A 70 0.62 0.18 11.56
C GLN A 70 2.14 0.10 11.41
N ALA A 71 2.72 0.83 10.45
CA ALA A 71 4.16 0.87 10.27
C ALA A 71 4.86 1.41 11.52
N GLY A 72 5.94 0.73 11.93
CA GLY A 72 6.68 1.10 13.14
C GLY A 72 6.16 0.49 14.45
N GLU A 73 5.01 -0.20 14.43
CA GLU A 73 4.52 -0.92 15.60
C GLU A 73 5.49 -2.04 16.00
N ASN A 74 5.83 -2.09 17.30
CA ASN A 74 6.72 -3.07 17.91
C ASN A 74 8.14 -3.12 17.31
N PHE A 75 8.61 -1.99 16.78
CA PHE A 75 10.00 -1.80 16.38
C PHE A 75 10.79 -0.93 17.35
N ASN A 76 12.08 -1.22 17.48
CA ASN A 76 13.04 -0.32 18.11
C ASN A 76 13.20 0.95 17.26
N ALA A 77 13.41 2.11 17.89
CA ALA A 77 13.73 3.37 17.21
C ALA A 77 14.88 3.28 16.19
N SER A 78 15.81 2.34 16.38
CA SER A 78 16.94 2.13 15.47
C SER A 78 16.56 1.43 14.16
N PHE A 79 15.42 0.71 14.13
CA PHE A 79 14.93 0.00 12.96
C PHE A 79 14.33 1.01 11.95
N PRO A 80 14.69 0.99 10.66
CA PRO A 80 14.13 1.93 9.67
C PRO A 80 12.73 1.48 9.21
N ALA A 81 11.71 1.69 10.06
CA ALA A 81 10.36 1.16 9.84
C ALA A 81 9.65 1.77 8.63
N ILE A 82 9.92 3.03 8.35
CA ILE A 82 9.33 3.80 7.25
C ILE A 82 10.49 4.36 6.44
N GLN A 83 10.46 4.16 5.12
CA GLN A 83 11.41 4.75 4.19
C GLN A 83 10.67 5.36 3.01
N LEU A 84 11.10 6.55 2.61
CA LEU A 84 10.60 7.29 1.46
C LEU A 84 11.76 7.42 0.47
N ILE A 85 11.56 6.96 -0.75
CA ILE A 85 12.54 7.02 -1.83
C ILE A 85 12.04 8.05 -2.83
N ASP A 86 12.76 9.18 -2.94
CA ASP A 86 12.45 10.26 -3.85
C ASP A 86 12.69 9.82 -5.32
N GLY A 87 11.65 9.89 -6.14
CA GLY A 87 11.70 9.59 -7.57
C GLY A 87 12.29 10.74 -8.42
N GLY A 88 12.58 11.89 -7.81
CA GLY A 88 13.08 13.09 -8.43
C GLY A 88 12.06 13.74 -9.35
N ALA A 89 12.15 13.43 -10.65
CA ALA A 89 11.15 13.87 -11.64
C ALA A 89 10.07 12.82 -11.93
N GLY A 90 10.26 11.59 -11.41
CA GLY A 90 9.29 10.51 -11.46
C GLY A 90 8.50 10.39 -10.17
N SER A 91 7.78 9.28 -10.04
CA SER A 91 7.02 8.97 -8.83
C SER A 91 7.90 8.33 -7.76
N ASP A 92 7.53 8.59 -6.50
CA ASP A 92 8.23 8.12 -5.32
C ASP A 92 7.96 6.64 -5.03
N GLU A 93 8.74 6.06 -4.12
CA GLU A 93 8.42 4.79 -3.49
C GLU A 93 8.25 4.94 -1.97
N LEU A 94 7.25 4.25 -1.43
CA LEU A 94 7.00 4.20 0.01
C LEU A 94 7.19 2.77 0.52
N VAL A 95 8.21 2.59 1.35
CA VAL A 95 8.53 1.31 1.98
C VAL A 95 8.14 1.36 3.46
N LEU A 96 7.27 0.44 3.84
CA LEU A 96 6.77 0.28 5.20
C LEU A 96 7.14 -1.10 5.72
N HIS A 97 7.48 -1.18 7.00
CA HIS A 97 7.73 -2.43 7.69
C HIS A 97 6.74 -2.57 8.85
N ARG A 98 6.23 -3.79 9.00
CA ARG A 98 5.33 -4.18 10.09
C ARG A 98 5.86 -5.43 10.77
N ASN A 99 6.06 -5.36 12.08
CA ASN A 99 6.42 -6.52 12.86
C ASN A 99 5.18 -7.42 13.05
N LEU A 100 5.31 -8.71 12.83
CA LEU A 100 4.19 -9.67 12.92
C LEU A 100 4.09 -10.34 14.29
N ILE A 101 5.17 -10.32 15.06
CA ILE A 101 5.24 -10.80 16.44
C ILE A 101 6.04 -9.82 17.29
N ASP A 102 5.76 -9.75 18.59
CA ASP A 102 6.39 -8.75 19.47
C ASP A 102 7.82 -9.18 19.89
N GLU A 103 8.13 -10.47 19.78
CA GLU A 103 9.38 -11.06 20.22
C GLU A 103 10.49 -10.91 19.17
N VAL A 104 11.41 -10.00 19.46
CA VAL A 104 12.65 -9.80 18.72
C VAL A 104 13.75 -10.65 19.35
N LEU A 105 14.48 -11.42 18.55
CA LEU A 105 15.60 -12.23 19.03
C LEU A 105 16.92 -11.54 18.71
N ASN A 106 17.88 -11.58 19.63
CA ASN A 106 19.23 -11.06 19.35
C ASN A 106 20.07 -12.15 18.65
N VAL A 107 20.95 -11.74 17.74
CA VAL A 107 21.93 -12.65 17.15
C VAL A 107 23.12 -12.79 18.10
N CYS A 108 23.47 -14.03 18.45
CA CYS A 108 24.50 -14.33 19.46
C CYS A 108 25.79 -14.93 18.88
N THR A 109 25.82 -15.17 17.57
CA THR A 109 26.99 -15.62 16.83
C THR A 109 27.11 -14.83 15.53
N ASP A 110 28.32 -14.42 15.16
CA ASP A 110 28.54 -13.68 13.92
C ASP A 110 28.08 -14.46 12.68
N VAL A 111 27.30 -13.80 11.84
CA VAL A 111 26.94 -14.31 10.51
C VAL A 111 27.65 -13.43 9.48
N ASN A 112 28.63 -14.00 8.78
CA ASN A 112 29.45 -13.24 7.84
C ASN A 112 28.87 -13.31 6.41
N SER A 113 29.06 -12.25 5.65
CA SER A 113 28.76 -12.19 4.22
C SER A 113 29.49 -13.32 3.47
N GLY A 114 28.80 -13.94 2.52
CA GLY A 114 29.28 -15.10 1.77
C GLY A 114 29.31 -16.42 2.56
N SER A 115 28.98 -16.42 3.86
CA SER A 115 28.93 -17.64 4.65
C SER A 115 27.65 -18.44 4.34
N GLY A 116 27.75 -19.77 4.37
CA GLY A 116 26.63 -20.69 4.24
C GLY A 116 26.06 -21.14 5.59
N VAL A 117 26.09 -20.26 6.60
CA VAL A 117 25.60 -20.58 7.94
C VAL A 117 24.09 -20.83 7.88
N THR A 118 23.68 -22.04 8.27
CA THR A 118 22.27 -22.48 8.27
C THR A 118 21.61 -22.44 9.65
N ASN A 119 22.38 -22.17 10.70
CA ASN A 119 21.88 -22.08 12.08
C ASN A 119 22.26 -20.72 12.64
N ILE A 120 21.27 -19.86 12.86
CA ILE A 120 21.48 -18.58 13.53
C ILE A 120 21.21 -18.79 15.01
N TYR A 121 22.25 -18.66 15.84
CA TYR A 121 22.10 -18.77 17.27
C TYR A 121 21.59 -17.46 17.84
N PHE A 122 20.52 -17.56 18.63
CA PHE A 122 19.95 -16.45 19.39
C PHE A 122 19.97 -16.68 20.91
N ALA A 123 20.44 -17.85 21.33
CA ALA A 123 20.91 -18.05 22.68
C ALA A 123 22.10 -19.01 22.69
N ILE A 124 23.06 -18.75 23.58
CA ILE A 124 24.26 -19.54 23.78
C ILE A 124 24.50 -19.77 25.28
N ALA A 125 25.37 -20.73 25.59
CA ALA A 125 25.70 -21.05 26.98
C ALA A 125 26.48 -19.87 27.59
N GLY A 126 25.87 -19.21 28.57
CA GLY A 126 26.49 -18.06 29.21
C GLY A 126 25.49 -17.18 29.96
N THR A 127 25.97 -16.03 30.41
CA THR A 127 25.20 -15.01 31.13
C THR A 127 25.18 -13.67 30.40
N GLU A 128 25.51 -13.68 29.10
CA GLU A 128 25.43 -12.47 28.29
C GLU A 128 23.97 -12.06 28.13
N GLN A 129 23.65 -10.85 28.54
CA GLN A 129 22.28 -10.34 28.54
C GLN A 129 21.72 -10.35 27.11
N GLY A 130 20.53 -10.94 26.94
CA GLY A 130 19.88 -11.05 25.63
C GLY A 130 20.37 -12.23 24.78
N CYS A 131 21.44 -12.90 25.17
CA CYS A 131 21.96 -14.13 24.57
C CYS A 131 21.93 -15.34 25.51
N ALA A 132 21.52 -15.15 26.77
CA ALA A 132 21.34 -16.24 27.71
C ALA A 132 20.14 -17.11 27.31
N TYR A 133 20.30 -18.44 27.46
CA TYR A 133 19.25 -19.42 27.19
C TYR A 133 17.95 -19.13 27.96
N SER A 134 18.07 -18.79 29.26
CA SER A 134 16.91 -18.52 30.13
C SER A 134 16.04 -17.37 29.65
N ASP A 135 16.64 -16.39 28.97
CA ASP A 135 15.98 -15.15 28.58
C ASP A 135 15.15 -15.32 27.29
N ASN A 136 15.51 -16.33 26.48
CA ASN A 136 15.00 -16.49 25.12
C ASN A 136 13.98 -17.64 24.96
N LEU A 137 13.63 -18.34 26.05
CA LEU A 137 12.64 -19.43 26.03
C LEU A 137 11.26 -18.97 25.52
N PHE A 138 10.84 -17.77 25.91
CA PHE A 138 9.57 -17.20 25.47
C PHE A 138 9.62 -16.88 23.97
N GLY A 139 10.66 -16.19 23.51
CA GLY A 139 10.88 -15.89 22.09
C GLY A 139 10.93 -17.14 21.22
N PHE A 140 11.62 -18.20 21.67
CA PHE A 140 11.61 -19.51 21.01
C PHE A 140 10.19 -20.04 20.80
N SER A 141 9.37 -20.02 21.86
CA SER A 141 8.00 -20.52 21.78
C SER A 141 7.11 -19.68 20.87
N SER A 142 7.27 -18.34 20.87
CA SER A 142 6.51 -17.44 19.99
C SER A 142 6.88 -17.63 18.52
N TRP A 143 8.17 -17.70 18.19
CA TRP A 143 8.66 -17.95 16.83
C TRP A 143 8.24 -19.33 16.29
N GLN A 144 8.33 -20.37 17.13
CA GLN A 144 7.85 -21.71 16.79
C GLN A 144 6.34 -21.74 16.56
N SER A 145 5.55 -21.10 17.43
CA SER A 145 4.10 -21.00 17.27
C SER A 145 3.72 -20.28 15.97
N PHE A 146 4.41 -19.17 15.68
CA PHE A 146 4.19 -18.43 14.44
C PHE A 146 4.48 -19.30 13.20
N ARG A 147 5.65 -19.95 13.15
CA ARG A 147 6.04 -20.80 12.02
C ARG A 147 5.07 -21.97 11.81
N THR A 148 4.68 -22.65 12.89
CA THR A 148 3.74 -23.79 12.78
C THR A 148 2.36 -23.36 12.31
N ALA A 149 1.88 -22.17 12.69
CA ALA A 149 0.64 -21.59 12.18
C ALA A 149 0.70 -21.27 10.67
N HIS A 150 1.90 -20.99 10.13
CA HIS A 150 2.12 -20.65 8.71
C HIS A 150 2.61 -21.84 7.86
N GLY A 151 2.28 -23.07 8.26
CA GLY A 151 2.56 -24.27 7.45
C GLY A 151 3.98 -24.84 7.63
N GLY A 152 4.69 -24.45 8.68
CA GLY A 152 5.97 -25.04 9.07
C GLY A 152 7.21 -24.35 8.52
N GLN A 153 7.04 -23.33 7.68
CA GLN A 153 8.08 -22.40 7.26
C GLN A 153 7.58 -20.97 7.44
N ALA A 154 8.47 -20.04 7.74
CA ALA A 154 8.14 -18.64 7.86
C ALA A 154 9.31 -17.77 7.37
N GLN A 155 8.98 -16.52 7.03
CA GLN A 155 9.96 -15.54 6.59
C GLN A 155 10.44 -14.74 7.80
N GLY A 156 11.74 -14.78 8.05
CA GLY A 156 12.42 -13.95 9.03
C GLY A 156 13.18 -12.82 8.33
N TYR A 157 13.54 -11.81 9.10
CA TYR A 157 14.36 -10.69 8.67
C TYR A 157 15.49 -10.48 9.68
N ILE A 158 16.73 -10.49 9.21
CA ILE A 158 17.90 -10.23 10.03
C ILE A 158 18.38 -8.80 9.76
N LEU A 159 18.56 -8.02 10.82
CA LEU A 159 18.98 -6.62 10.74
C LEU A 159 20.29 -6.43 11.51
N ASN A 160 21.27 -5.81 10.87
CA ASN A 160 22.41 -5.23 11.57
C ASN A 160 22.03 -3.84 12.09
N LEU A 161 21.98 -3.65 13.41
CA LEU A 161 21.51 -2.40 14.03
C LEU A 161 22.51 -1.25 13.83
N GLY A 162 23.79 -1.55 13.60
CA GLY A 162 24.83 -0.55 13.35
C GLY A 162 24.76 0.04 11.95
N SER A 163 24.63 -0.81 10.93
CA SER A 163 24.50 -0.37 9.53
C SER A 163 23.05 -0.06 9.13
N LYS A 164 22.07 -0.53 9.90
CA LYS A 164 20.63 -0.51 9.60
C LYS A 164 20.25 -1.24 8.30
N LEU A 165 21.11 -2.14 7.84
CA LEU A 165 20.88 -2.96 6.65
C LEU A 165 20.50 -4.37 7.08
N GLY A 166 19.50 -4.93 6.41
CA GLY A 166 19.03 -6.28 6.67
C GLY A 166 18.71 -7.04 5.40
N GLU A 167 18.37 -8.31 5.58
CA GLU A 167 17.91 -9.18 4.49
C GLU A 167 16.86 -10.17 5.00
N PHE A 168 15.97 -10.56 4.10
CA PHE A 168 14.99 -11.60 4.37
C PHE A 168 15.60 -12.98 4.23
N PHE A 169 15.17 -13.91 5.07
CA PHE A 169 15.52 -15.31 4.99
C PHE A 169 14.32 -16.18 5.32
N THR A 170 14.30 -17.40 4.80
CA THR A 170 13.30 -18.40 5.19
C THR A 170 13.88 -19.26 6.31
N TYR A 171 13.11 -19.45 7.39
CA TYR A 171 13.44 -20.40 8.45
C TYR A 171 12.40 -21.51 8.52
N SER A 172 12.87 -22.73 8.75
CA SER A 172 12.06 -23.95 8.69
C SER A 172 11.98 -24.70 10.03
N GLY A 173 12.72 -24.26 11.03
CA GLY A 173 12.73 -24.90 12.34
C GLY A 173 13.51 -24.12 13.37
N GLU A 174 13.34 -24.55 14.60
CA GLU A 174 14.06 -24.06 15.78
C GLU A 174 14.72 -25.26 16.45
N THR A 175 15.95 -25.10 16.92
CA THR A 175 16.67 -26.15 17.66
C THR A 175 16.90 -25.71 19.09
N ASP A 176 16.54 -26.58 20.04
CA ASP A 176 16.84 -26.45 21.46
C ASP A 176 17.77 -27.59 21.87
N ASN A 177 18.98 -27.25 22.31
CA ASN A 177 19.99 -28.22 22.75
C ASN A 177 19.95 -28.48 24.27
N GLY A 178 18.78 -28.29 24.89
CA GLY A 178 18.49 -28.68 26.26
C GLY A 178 19.29 -27.88 27.29
N SER A 179 19.05 -26.56 27.35
CA SER A 179 19.61 -25.57 28.31
C SER A 179 20.89 -24.82 27.95
N THR A 180 21.49 -25.10 26.80
CA THR A 180 22.74 -24.45 26.38
C THR A 180 22.55 -23.48 25.24
N GLU A 181 21.85 -23.88 24.18
CA GLU A 181 21.79 -23.13 22.93
C GLU A 181 20.38 -23.18 22.33
N LEU A 182 19.97 -22.06 21.75
CA LEU A 182 18.78 -21.95 20.92
C LEU A 182 19.18 -21.36 19.56
N SER A 183 18.70 -21.97 18.48
CA SER A 183 18.99 -21.49 17.12
C SER A 183 17.79 -21.62 16.18
N LEU A 184 17.77 -20.77 15.16
CA LEU A 184 16.86 -20.87 14.02
C LEU A 184 17.57 -21.60 12.88
N GLN A 185 16.90 -22.60 12.31
CA GLN A 185 17.33 -23.30 11.12
C GLN A 185 16.86 -22.53 9.89
N THR A 186 17.80 -21.96 9.14
CA THR A 186 17.55 -21.24 7.90
C THR A 186 17.70 -22.15 6.69
N GLY A 187 17.11 -21.72 5.57
CA GLY A 187 17.35 -22.37 4.28
C GLY A 187 18.82 -22.36 3.85
N SER A 188 19.14 -23.14 2.82
CA SER A 188 20.46 -23.09 2.18
C SER A 188 20.60 -21.81 1.36
N GLY A 189 21.65 -21.04 1.63
CA GLY A 189 21.97 -19.80 0.92
C GLY A 189 23.22 -19.16 1.50
N ALA A 190 23.83 -18.25 0.74
CA ALA A 190 24.91 -17.42 1.26
C ALA A 190 24.33 -16.08 1.73
N TRP A 191 24.74 -15.62 2.90
CA TRP A 191 24.35 -14.31 3.43
C TRP A 191 24.96 -13.19 2.58
N SER A 192 24.19 -12.16 2.25
CA SER A 192 24.71 -11.05 1.45
C SER A 192 25.48 -10.04 2.32
N ARG A 193 25.22 -10.00 3.63
CA ARG A 193 25.77 -9.01 4.56
C ARG A 193 26.34 -9.64 5.83
N ASP A 194 27.08 -8.83 6.57
CA ASP A 194 27.61 -9.18 7.89
C ASP A 194 26.61 -8.77 9.00
N TYR A 195 26.37 -9.71 9.91
CA TYR A 195 25.53 -9.55 11.09
C TYR A 195 26.33 -9.95 12.33
N PRO A 196 27.03 -8.98 12.95
CA PRO A 196 27.80 -9.22 14.16
C PRO A 196 26.90 -9.58 15.34
N ALA A 197 27.38 -10.46 16.20
CA ALA A 197 26.72 -10.83 17.45
C ALA A 197 26.53 -9.62 18.37
N GLY A 198 25.43 -9.60 19.11
CA GLY A 198 25.10 -8.53 20.07
C GLY A 198 24.64 -7.21 19.43
N THR A 199 24.91 -6.96 18.15
CA THR A 199 24.47 -5.76 17.42
C THR A 199 23.54 -6.08 16.24
N SER A 200 23.07 -7.31 16.15
CA SER A 200 22.12 -7.74 15.12
C SER A 200 20.90 -8.37 15.77
N ALA A 201 19.75 -8.22 15.13
CA ALA A 201 18.47 -8.69 15.64
C ALA A 201 17.67 -9.39 14.54
N LEU A 202 16.86 -10.35 14.96
CA LEU A 202 15.96 -11.14 14.12
C LEU A 202 14.53 -10.71 14.39
N TYR A 203 13.80 -10.50 13.31
CA TYR A 203 12.40 -10.09 13.30
C TYR A 203 11.59 -11.07 12.44
N VAL A 204 10.31 -11.21 12.75
CA VAL A 204 9.34 -11.75 11.80
C VAL A 204 8.50 -10.56 11.36
N LEU A 205 8.76 -10.06 10.16
CA LEU A 205 8.12 -8.84 9.68
C LEU A 205 7.61 -9.01 8.25
N GLU A 206 6.70 -8.12 7.89
CA GLU A 206 6.23 -7.90 6.54
C GLU A 206 6.75 -6.54 6.03
N LYS A 207 7.25 -6.52 4.80
CA LYS A 207 7.65 -5.31 4.09
C LYS A 207 6.65 -5.02 3.00
N TRP A 208 6.13 -3.81 2.98
CA TRP A 208 5.23 -3.30 1.96
C TRP A 208 5.95 -2.19 1.18
N ASN A 209 6.18 -2.40 -0.10
CA ASN A 209 6.70 -1.37 -0.99
C ASN A 209 5.60 -0.92 -1.96
N PHE A 210 5.15 0.32 -1.81
CA PHE A 210 4.25 0.99 -2.75
C PHE A 210 5.07 1.74 -3.79
N ARG A 211 4.79 1.46 -5.07
CA ARG A 211 5.45 2.12 -6.20
C ARG A 211 4.50 2.25 -7.39
N LEU A 212 4.69 3.27 -8.21
CA LEU A 212 3.96 3.43 -9.47
C LEU A 212 4.77 2.80 -10.60
N VAL A 213 4.18 1.84 -11.32
CA VAL A 213 4.76 1.25 -12.52
C VAL A 213 3.78 1.48 -13.67
N ASP A 214 4.23 2.22 -14.69
CA ASP A 214 3.39 2.73 -15.76
C ASP A 214 2.22 3.57 -15.18
N ASP A 215 0.99 3.09 -15.34
CA ASP A 215 -0.23 3.74 -14.82
C ASP A 215 -0.85 3.03 -13.61
N VAL A 216 -0.13 2.06 -13.02
CA VAL A 216 -0.64 1.19 -11.96
C VAL A 216 0.18 1.33 -10.69
N LEU A 217 -0.47 1.76 -9.61
CA LEU A 217 0.14 1.70 -8.27
C LEU A 217 0.15 0.26 -7.81
N GLN A 218 1.34 -0.26 -7.56
CA GLN A 218 1.59 -1.62 -7.12
C GLN A 218 2.02 -1.65 -5.66
N LEU A 219 1.59 -2.70 -4.96
CA LEU A 219 2.08 -3.10 -3.65
C LEU A 219 2.92 -4.37 -3.81
N VAL A 220 4.21 -4.27 -3.56
CA VAL A 220 5.14 -5.40 -3.48
C VAL A 220 5.29 -5.81 -2.02
N ILE A 221 5.03 -7.08 -1.72
CA ILE A 221 5.12 -7.64 -0.36
C ILE A 221 6.39 -8.47 -0.25
N ASN A 222 7.20 -8.22 0.78
CA ASN A 222 8.43 -8.96 1.10
C ASN A 222 9.41 -9.12 -0.08
N ASP A 223 9.52 -8.08 -0.89
CA ASP A 223 10.35 -8.03 -2.11
C ASP A 223 9.96 -9.06 -3.19
N ASP A 224 8.76 -9.64 -3.14
CA ASP A 224 8.21 -10.51 -4.19
C ASP A 224 7.72 -9.68 -5.39
N GLN A 225 8.67 -9.37 -6.27
CA GLN A 225 8.46 -8.58 -7.49
C GLN A 225 7.57 -9.28 -8.51
N ASP A 226 7.52 -10.62 -8.49
CA ASP A 226 6.80 -11.43 -9.47
C ASP A 226 5.29 -11.46 -9.16
N ASN A 227 4.92 -11.29 -7.88
CA ASN A 227 3.53 -11.31 -7.41
C ASN A 227 3.08 -9.94 -6.84
N ALA A 228 3.49 -8.85 -7.49
CA ALA A 228 3.05 -7.50 -7.11
C ALA A 228 1.51 -7.36 -7.21
N LEU A 229 0.89 -6.74 -6.21
CA LEU A 229 -0.56 -6.52 -6.14
C LEU A 229 -0.93 -5.16 -6.71
N ASN A 230 -1.89 -5.11 -7.63
CA ASN A 230 -2.39 -3.85 -8.18
C ASN A 230 -3.36 -3.19 -7.20
N VAL A 231 -3.07 -1.95 -6.79
CA VAL A 231 -3.84 -1.19 -5.80
C VAL A 231 -4.78 -0.19 -6.45
N ALA A 232 -4.30 0.53 -7.47
CA ALA A 232 -5.07 1.49 -8.25
C ALA A 232 -4.51 1.62 -9.67
N PHE A 233 -5.35 2.09 -10.59
CA PHE A 233 -5.07 2.21 -12.02
C PHE A 233 -5.26 3.66 -12.50
N GLY A 234 -4.75 3.99 -13.68
CA GLY A 234 -4.90 5.32 -14.29
C GLY A 234 -4.16 6.43 -13.52
N LEU A 235 -3.13 6.07 -12.76
CA LEU A 235 -2.30 7.02 -12.03
C LEU A 235 -1.17 7.51 -12.92
N THR A 236 -0.90 8.81 -12.87
CA THR A 236 0.19 9.45 -13.60
C THR A 236 1.30 9.92 -12.67
N ASP A 237 0.99 10.07 -11.38
CA ASP A 237 1.97 10.46 -10.39
C ASP A 237 1.60 9.94 -9.00
N PHE A 238 2.62 9.63 -8.22
CA PHE A 238 2.56 9.22 -6.82
C PHE A 238 3.71 9.88 -6.07
N GLN A 239 3.36 10.76 -5.14
CA GLN A 239 4.30 11.59 -4.41
C GLN A 239 4.08 11.39 -2.91
N VAL A 240 5.16 11.29 -2.14
CA VAL A 240 5.11 11.04 -0.70
C VAL A 240 6.04 11.98 0.04
N ARG A 241 5.49 12.69 1.02
CA ARG A 241 6.22 13.67 1.83
C ARG A 241 6.13 13.30 3.31
N ALA A 242 7.27 13.32 3.99
CA ALA A 242 7.35 13.15 5.43
C ALA A 242 7.36 14.51 6.12
N HIS A 243 6.48 14.72 7.09
CA HIS A 243 6.53 15.88 7.97
C HIS A 243 7.08 15.46 9.33
N LEU A 244 8.13 16.15 9.79
CA LEU A 244 8.75 15.92 11.09
C LEU A 244 8.14 16.82 12.17
N GLN A 245 8.25 16.38 13.43
CA GLN A 245 7.78 17.12 14.61
C GLN A 245 8.47 18.49 14.81
N ASP A 246 9.59 18.76 14.15
CA ASP A 246 10.25 20.07 14.16
C ASP A 246 9.73 21.03 13.08
N GLY A 247 8.71 20.60 12.32
CA GLY A 247 8.08 21.38 11.25
C GLY A 247 8.79 21.28 9.89
N SER A 248 9.89 20.52 9.79
CA SER A 248 10.52 20.26 8.50
C SER A 248 9.73 19.24 7.67
N THR A 249 9.82 19.39 6.35
CA THR A 249 9.29 18.43 5.37
C THR A 249 10.46 17.81 4.64
N LEU A 250 10.40 16.49 4.47
CA LEU A 250 11.38 15.70 3.73
C LEU A 250 10.68 14.97 2.60
N ASP A 251 11.26 15.07 1.39
CA ASP A 251 10.84 14.29 0.22
C ASP A 251 11.55 12.91 0.19
N GLU A 252 12.63 12.76 0.97
CA GLU A 252 13.34 11.49 1.15
C GLU A 252 13.48 11.17 2.65
N LEU A 253 13.23 9.91 3.02
CA LEU A 253 13.45 9.40 4.37
C LEU A 253 14.23 8.09 4.29
N ASN A 254 15.55 8.20 4.17
CA ASN A 254 16.43 7.03 4.17
C ASN A 254 16.81 6.55 5.59
N ILE A 255 17.59 5.46 5.64
CA ILE A 255 18.07 4.82 6.88
C ILE A 255 18.84 5.74 7.84
N SER A 256 19.41 6.85 7.37
CA SER A 256 20.13 7.80 8.23
C SER A 256 19.18 8.64 9.10
N HIS A 257 17.93 8.79 8.67
CA HIS A 257 16.93 9.55 9.39
C HIS A 257 16.32 8.75 10.55
N ASN A 258 15.78 9.47 11.52
CA ASN A 258 15.04 8.87 12.62
C ASN A 258 13.53 8.97 12.34
N TRP A 259 12.93 7.87 11.90
CA TRP A 259 11.50 7.78 11.62
C TRP A 259 10.62 8.06 12.85
N THR A 260 11.14 7.90 14.09
CA THR A 260 10.34 8.19 15.29
C THR A 260 10.03 9.69 15.46
N ARG A 261 10.73 10.55 14.71
CA ARG A 261 10.48 12.01 14.68
C ARG A 261 9.41 12.40 13.65
N LEU A 262 8.84 11.44 12.93
CA LEU A 262 7.72 11.69 12.02
C LEU A 262 6.50 12.18 12.83
N GLU A 263 5.93 13.28 12.36
CA GLU A 263 4.61 13.76 12.77
C GLU A 263 3.54 13.15 11.86
N SER A 264 3.75 13.21 10.54
CA SER A 264 2.81 12.66 9.56
C SER A 264 3.47 12.34 8.23
N ILE A 265 2.78 11.54 7.41
CA ILE A 265 3.13 11.23 6.03
C ILE A 265 1.99 11.73 5.15
N GLU A 266 2.30 12.61 4.21
CA GLU A 266 1.38 13.08 3.19
C GLU A 266 1.60 12.30 1.91
N VAL A 267 0.53 11.71 1.38
CA VAL A 267 0.53 10.99 0.11
C VAL A 267 -0.35 11.75 -0.86
N GLU A 268 0.19 12.04 -2.04
CA GLU A 268 -0.50 12.68 -3.14
C GLU A 268 -0.53 11.73 -4.34
N LEU A 269 -1.73 11.50 -4.87
CA LEU A 269 -1.98 10.72 -6.08
C LEU A 269 -2.53 11.65 -7.16
N ARG A 270 -1.99 11.53 -8.37
CA ARG A 270 -2.52 12.20 -9.56
C ARG A 270 -3.00 11.15 -10.55
N ALA A 271 -4.23 11.29 -11.01
CA ALA A 271 -4.82 10.42 -12.02
C ALA A 271 -5.12 11.19 -13.31
N GLU A 272 -5.05 10.50 -14.43
CA GLU A 272 -5.44 11.02 -15.74
C GLU A 272 -6.25 9.96 -16.50
N ASP A 273 -7.37 10.36 -17.09
CA ASP A 273 -8.14 9.54 -18.04
C ASP A 273 -8.60 10.42 -19.21
N SER A 274 -9.09 9.82 -20.29
CA SER A 274 -9.54 10.54 -21.47
C SER A 274 -10.99 10.20 -21.82
N PHE A 275 -11.79 11.23 -22.06
CA PHE A 275 -13.17 11.08 -22.53
C PHE A 275 -13.41 11.98 -23.73
N ALA A 276 -13.85 11.38 -24.85
CA ALA A 276 -14.12 12.07 -26.10
C ALA A 276 -12.93 12.95 -26.60
N GLY A 277 -11.70 12.47 -26.38
CA GLY A 277 -10.47 13.19 -26.75
C GLY A 277 -10.09 14.36 -25.84
N GLN A 278 -10.83 14.56 -24.74
CA GLN A 278 -10.47 15.50 -23.69
C GLN A 278 -9.83 14.71 -22.54
N THR A 279 -8.66 15.18 -22.10
CA THR A 279 -8.01 14.70 -20.90
C THR A 279 -8.74 15.24 -19.66
N ILE A 280 -9.08 14.34 -18.75
CA ILE A 280 -9.59 14.64 -17.41
C ILE A 280 -8.50 14.24 -16.43
N SER A 281 -7.98 15.19 -15.67
CA SER A 281 -7.00 14.93 -14.62
C SER A 281 -7.56 15.35 -13.27
N ASP A 282 -7.27 14.58 -12.22
CA ASP A 282 -7.61 14.92 -10.84
C ASP A 282 -6.45 14.58 -9.91
N THR A 283 -6.41 15.24 -8.75
CA THR A 283 -5.35 15.04 -7.75
C THR A 283 -5.99 14.89 -6.39
N LEU A 284 -5.56 13.87 -5.64
CA LEU A 284 -6.06 13.58 -4.30
C LEU A 284 -4.90 13.41 -3.34
N SER A 285 -4.89 14.21 -2.28
CA SER A 285 -3.89 14.16 -1.22
C SER A 285 -4.52 13.75 0.11
N SER A 286 -3.83 12.93 0.89
CA SER A 286 -4.21 12.57 2.25
C SER A 286 -3.01 12.54 3.18
N ARG A 287 -3.23 12.91 4.44
CA ARG A 287 -2.22 12.91 5.48
C ARG A 287 -2.51 11.84 6.52
N PHE A 288 -1.50 11.04 6.82
CA PHE A 288 -1.57 9.90 7.74
C PHE A 288 -0.59 10.07 8.90
N PHE A 289 -0.96 9.54 10.06
CA PHE A 289 -0.21 9.67 11.29
C PHE A 289 0.28 8.28 11.71
N PRO A 290 1.57 7.96 11.54
CA PRO A 290 2.10 6.66 11.94
C PRO A 290 2.04 6.50 13.46
N ARG A 291 1.90 5.25 13.95
CA ARG A 291 2.05 4.94 15.37
C ARG A 291 3.54 4.96 15.73
N ASN A 292 4.06 6.16 16.00
CA ASN A 292 5.40 6.31 16.53
C ASN A 292 5.45 5.90 18.03
N ILE A 293 6.66 5.68 18.53
CA ILE A 293 7.00 5.20 19.90
C ILE A 293 6.37 6.03 21.04
N LEU A 294 5.76 7.18 20.75
CA LEU A 294 5.02 8.01 21.72
C LEU A 294 3.60 7.50 22.01
N SER A 295 3.16 6.38 21.42
CA SER A 295 1.85 5.76 21.71
C SER A 295 1.86 4.75 22.87
N ASN A 296 2.95 4.66 23.65
CA ASN A 296 2.99 3.93 24.94
C ASN A 296 2.90 4.90 26.13
#